data_AF-A0A7V9CXY6-F1
#
_entry.id   AF-A0A7V9CXY6-F1
#
_cell.length_a   1.000
_cell.length_b   1.000
_cell.length_c   1.000
_cell.angle_alpha   90.00
_cell.angle_beta   90.00
_cell.angle_gamma   90.00
#
_symmetry.space_group_name_H-M   'P 1'
#
loop_
_entity.id
_entity.type
_entity.pdbx_description
1 polymer ?
#
loop_
_entity_poly.entity_id
_entity_poly.type
_entity_poly.pdbx_seq_one_letter_code
_entity_poly.pdbx_strand_id
1 'polypeptide(L)'
;MSDLLRTAARGVLGAMAMTGVRRITVDLGLVEKPPPEEIATEGAPALLAKVAPQHRETAIELLHWGTGAMGGMGFAMVPAALRHRRWAGPVYGLAILGVFEAAIAPRLGLGTTERTATERFALAADHVLYGLVLGSGEGSAHELTVPAGGSISRSG
;
A
#
# COMPACT_ATOMS: atom_id res chain seq x y z
N MET A 1 -5.01 14.49 14.45
CA MET A 1 -5.53 13.14 14.75
C MET A 1 -6.39 12.57 13.62
N SER A 2 -7.39 13.31 13.12
CA SER A 2 -8.30 12.83 12.06
C SER A 2 -7.61 12.47 10.74
N ASP A 3 -6.57 13.21 10.35
CA ASP A 3 -5.81 12.94 9.12
C ASP A 3 -4.93 11.68 9.22
N LEU A 4 -4.29 11.47 10.37
CA LEU A 4 -3.52 10.26 10.67
C LEU A 4 -4.40 9.00 10.66
N LEU A 5 -5.60 9.06 11.26
CA LEU A 5 -6.54 7.93 11.25
C LEU A 5 -7.06 7.64 9.84
N ARG A 6 -7.33 8.69 9.05
CA ARG A 6 -7.80 8.56 7.66
C ARG A 6 -6.74 7.93 6.76
N THR A 7 -5.49 8.37 6.89
CA THR A 7 -4.36 7.82 6.14
C THR A 7 -3.99 6.40 6.59
N ALA A 8 -4.08 6.10 7.89
CA ALA A 8 -3.95 4.73 8.41
C ALA A 8 -5.03 3.81 7.83
N ALA A 9 -6.29 4.23 7.84
CA ALA A 9 -7.40 3.47 7.26
C ALA A 9 -7.21 3.24 5.75
N ARG A 10 -6.77 4.26 4.99
CA ARG A 10 -6.40 4.09 3.57
C ARG A 10 -5.24 3.14 3.40
N GLY A 11 -4.27 3.14 4.31
CA GLY A 11 -3.17 2.18 4.33
C GLY A 11 -3.66 0.74 4.50
N VAL A 12 -4.62 0.50 5.40
CA VAL A 12 -5.28 -0.81 5.52
C VAL A 12 -5.97 -1.19 4.21
N LEU A 13 -6.80 -0.29 3.65
CA LEU A 13 -7.54 -0.55 2.41
C LEU A 13 -6.61 -0.81 1.22
N GLY A 14 -5.51 -0.06 1.12
CA GLY A 14 -4.49 -0.27 0.10
C GLY A 14 -3.84 -1.65 0.23
N ALA A 15 -3.50 -2.06 1.45
CA ALA A 15 -2.93 -3.39 1.70
C ALA A 15 -3.95 -4.52 1.41
N MET A 16 -5.23 -4.34 1.72
CA MET A 16 -6.28 -5.29 1.32
C MET A 16 -6.42 -5.39 -0.20
N ALA A 17 -6.35 -4.26 -0.91
CA ALA A 17 -6.39 -4.23 -2.36
C ALA A 17 -5.18 -4.96 -2.98
N MET A 18 -3.97 -4.73 -2.43
CA MET A 18 -2.77 -5.49 -2.81
C MET A 18 -2.95 -6.98 -2.58
N THR A 19 -3.49 -7.42 -1.44
CA THR A 19 -3.77 -8.85 -1.19
C THR A 19 -4.64 -9.44 -2.29
N GLY A 20 -5.67 -8.72 -2.75
CA GLY A 20 -6.54 -9.14 -3.84
C GLY A 20 -5.79 -9.31 -5.17
N VAL A 21 -5.03 -8.29 -5.59
CA VAL A 21 -4.25 -8.35 -6.84
C VAL A 21 -3.18 -9.44 -6.78
N ARG A 22 -2.48 -9.54 -5.65
CA ARG A 22 -1.48 -10.57 -5.37
C ARG A 22 -2.05 -11.98 -5.58
N ARG A 23 -3.20 -12.30 -5.01
CA ARG A 23 -3.85 -13.62 -5.20
C ARG A 23 -4.11 -13.91 -6.68
N ILE A 24 -4.60 -12.92 -7.43
CA ILE A 24 -4.80 -13.06 -8.88
C ILE A 24 -3.47 -13.31 -9.60
N THR A 25 -2.42 -12.55 -9.28
CA THR A 25 -1.11 -12.71 -9.94
C THR A 25 -0.43 -14.05 -9.63
N VAL A 26 -0.64 -14.59 -8.44
CA VAL A 26 -0.18 -15.93 -8.05
C VAL A 26 -0.95 -17.00 -8.80
N ASP A 27 -2.28 -16.90 -8.84
CA ASP A 27 -3.13 -17.84 -9.59
C ASP A 27 -2.81 -17.85 -11.10
N LEU A 28 -2.36 -16.72 -11.64
CA LEU A 28 -1.90 -16.59 -13.03
C LEU A 28 -0.43 -17.01 -13.23
N GLY A 29 0.28 -17.41 -12.18
CA GLY A 29 1.69 -17.81 -12.25
C GLY A 29 2.68 -16.67 -12.51
N LEU A 30 2.27 -15.41 -12.29
CA LEU A 30 3.12 -14.23 -12.48
C LEU A 30 4.06 -13.97 -11.29
N VAL A 31 3.69 -14.48 -10.11
CA VAL A 31 4.45 -14.37 -8.86
C VAL A 31 4.45 -15.75 -8.19
N GLU A 32 5.63 -16.33 -7.94
CA GLU A 32 5.74 -17.68 -7.38
C GLU A 32 5.36 -17.73 -5.90
N LYS A 33 6.03 -16.92 -5.08
CA LYS A 33 5.74 -16.81 -3.65
C LYS A 33 5.77 -15.35 -3.27
N PRO A 34 4.75 -14.84 -2.57
CA PRO A 34 4.66 -13.40 -2.52
C PRO A 34 5.08 -12.85 -1.14
N PRO A 35 5.47 -11.57 -1.04
CA PRO A 35 6.46 -11.16 -0.05
C PRO A 35 6.10 -11.38 1.43
N PRO A 36 4.86 -11.14 1.90
CA PRO A 36 4.48 -11.42 3.29
C PRO A 36 4.67 -12.90 3.68
N GLU A 37 4.46 -13.81 2.73
CA GLU A 37 4.61 -15.24 2.95
C GLU A 37 6.07 -15.69 2.89
N GLU A 38 6.85 -15.12 1.98
CA GLU A 38 8.31 -15.29 1.92
C GLU A 38 8.96 -14.82 3.23
N ILE A 39 8.60 -13.63 3.74
CA ILE A 39 9.07 -13.13 5.04
C ILE A 39 8.70 -14.11 6.16
N ALA A 40 7.47 -14.61 6.18
CA ALA A 40 7.01 -15.46 7.28
C ALA A 40 7.65 -16.86 7.26
N THR A 41 7.86 -17.42 6.07
CA THR A 41 8.37 -18.79 5.90
C THR A 41 9.90 -18.86 5.88
N GLU A 42 10.57 -17.84 5.32
CA GLU A 42 12.01 -17.82 5.12
C GLU A 42 12.71 -16.83 6.05
N GLY A 43 12.15 -15.63 6.22
CA GLY A 43 12.75 -14.57 7.03
C GLY A 43 12.51 -14.71 8.55
N ALA A 44 11.38 -15.28 8.96
CA ALA A 44 10.97 -15.37 10.36
C ALA A 44 10.24 -16.68 10.75
N PRO A 45 10.78 -17.87 10.42
CA PRO A 45 10.09 -19.15 10.62
C PRO A 45 9.75 -19.44 12.09
N ALA A 46 10.60 -18.99 13.02
CA ALA A 46 10.39 -19.17 14.46
C ALA A 46 9.20 -18.35 15.01
N LEU A 47 8.86 -17.22 14.39
CA LEU A 47 7.66 -16.46 14.74
C LEU A 47 6.41 -17.12 14.16
N LEU A 48 6.50 -17.61 12.92
CA LEU A 48 5.40 -18.33 12.26
C LEU A 48 5.06 -19.65 12.97
N ALA A 49 6.06 -20.35 13.51
CA ALA A 49 5.88 -21.58 14.28
C ALA A 49 5.04 -21.38 15.56
N LYS A 50 4.98 -20.17 16.12
CA LYS A 50 4.16 -19.84 17.29
C LYS A 50 2.67 -19.71 16.96
N VAL A 51 2.33 -19.59 15.68
CA VAL A 51 0.94 -19.50 15.21
C VAL A 51 0.46 -20.89 14.81
N ALA A 52 -0.72 -21.28 15.30
CA ALA A 52 -1.35 -22.54 14.93
C ALA A 52 -1.47 -22.65 13.40
N PRO A 53 -1.18 -23.81 12.79
CA PRO A 53 -1.13 -23.95 11.32
C PRO A 53 -2.35 -23.39 10.60
N GLN A 54 -3.55 -23.63 11.14
CA GLN A 54 -4.83 -23.15 10.61
C GLN A 54 -5.02 -21.61 10.60
N HIS A 55 -4.16 -20.85 11.29
CA HIS A 55 -4.26 -19.39 11.43
C HIS A 55 -3.06 -18.65 10.83
N ARG A 56 -2.09 -19.37 10.25
CA ARG A 56 -0.86 -18.76 9.74
C ARG A 56 -1.12 -17.78 8.60
N GLU A 57 -1.94 -18.15 7.63
CA GLU A 57 -2.30 -17.29 6.51
C GLU A 57 -3.01 -16.02 7.01
N THR A 58 -4.01 -16.17 7.86
CA THR A 58 -4.72 -15.03 8.49
C THR A 58 -3.78 -14.12 9.27
N ALA A 59 -2.82 -14.68 10.01
CA ALA A 59 -1.85 -13.90 10.76
C ALA A 59 -0.91 -13.10 9.83
N ILE A 60 -0.47 -13.70 8.72
CA ILE A 60 0.35 -13.04 7.69
C ILE A 60 -0.42 -11.88 7.06
N GLU A 61 -1.70 -12.08 6.74
CA GLU A 61 -2.55 -11.03 6.17
C GLU A 61 -2.80 -9.88 7.15
N LEU A 62 -3.11 -10.18 8.41
CA LEU A 62 -3.27 -9.16 9.44
C LEU A 62 -1.99 -8.36 9.66
N LEU A 63 -0.83 -9.02 9.64
CA LEU A 63 0.46 -8.35 9.73
C LEU A 63 0.70 -7.44 8.51
N HIS A 64 0.34 -7.90 7.31
CA HIS A 64 0.44 -7.11 6.10
C HIS A 64 -0.47 -5.87 6.16
N TRP A 65 -1.72 -6.02 6.58
CA TRP A 65 -2.66 -4.90 6.76
C TRP A 65 -2.19 -3.92 7.84
N GLY A 66 -1.65 -4.43 8.96
CA GLY A 66 -1.05 -3.61 10.00
C GLY A 66 0.16 -2.81 9.50
N THR A 67 1.00 -3.45 8.68
CA THR A 67 2.12 -2.77 8.00
C THR A 67 1.61 -1.73 7.01
N GLY A 68 0.53 -2.03 6.28
CA GLY A 68 -0.18 -1.08 5.43
C GLY A 68 -0.69 0.14 6.21
N ALA A 69 -1.25 -0.06 7.40
CA ALA A 69 -1.68 1.04 8.28
C ALA A 69 -0.48 1.91 8.70
N MET A 70 0.64 1.30 9.10
CA MET A 70 1.88 2.01 9.42
C MET A 70 2.43 2.80 8.23
N GLY A 71 2.40 2.21 7.04
CA GLY A 71 2.78 2.90 5.80
C GLY A 71 1.89 4.11 5.53
N GLY A 72 0.57 3.99 5.77
CA GLY A 72 -0.37 5.10 5.64
C GLY A 72 -0.11 6.22 6.64
N MET A 73 0.19 5.88 7.90
CA MET A 73 0.63 6.86 8.89
C MET A 73 1.93 7.56 8.49
N GLY A 74 2.86 6.82 7.88
CA GLY A 74 4.09 7.38 7.28
C GLY A 74 3.78 8.42 6.20
N PHE A 75 2.77 8.16 5.38
CA PHE A 75 2.35 9.08 4.32
C PHE A 75 1.78 10.39 4.88
N ALA A 76 1.11 10.36 6.03
CA ALA A 76 0.63 11.57 6.71
C ALA A 76 1.77 12.52 7.10
N MET A 77 2.98 11.98 7.34
CA MET A 77 4.16 12.77 7.67
C MET A 77 4.81 13.44 6.45
N VAL A 78 4.43 13.03 5.22
CA VAL A 78 4.87 13.71 3.99
C VAL A 78 4.30 15.14 3.98
N PRO A 79 5.11 16.16 3.63
CA PRO A 79 4.64 17.54 3.55
C PRO A 79 3.41 17.69 2.65
N ALA A 80 2.40 18.44 3.08
CA ALA A 80 1.13 18.60 2.37
C ALA A 80 1.31 19.05 0.90
N ALA A 81 2.26 19.96 0.65
CA ALA A 81 2.58 20.45 -0.70
C ALA A 81 3.06 19.34 -1.66
N LEU A 82 3.66 18.27 -1.13
CA LEU A 82 4.03 17.09 -1.91
C LEU A 82 2.87 16.12 -1.98
N ARG A 83 2.22 15.84 -0.84
CA ARG A 83 1.15 14.83 -0.70
C ARG A 83 -0.03 15.06 -1.64
N HIS A 84 -0.37 16.34 -1.88
CA HIS A 84 -1.45 16.73 -2.78
C HIS A 84 -1.13 16.53 -4.28
N ARG A 85 0.10 16.17 -4.64
CA ARG A 85 0.45 15.89 -6.03
C ARG A 85 -0.05 14.50 -6.40
N ARG A 86 -0.69 14.39 -7.58
CA ARG A 86 -1.22 13.11 -8.12
C ARG A 86 -0.22 11.95 -8.18
N TRP A 87 1.09 12.25 -8.22
CA TRP A 87 2.15 11.24 -8.27
C TRP A 87 2.71 10.88 -6.89
N ALA A 88 2.42 11.64 -5.84
CA ALA A 88 3.04 11.45 -4.53
C ALA A 88 2.71 10.10 -3.91
N GLY A 89 1.45 9.68 -4.02
CA GLY A 89 1.01 8.35 -3.61
C GLY A 89 1.78 7.23 -4.33
N PRO A 90 1.72 7.13 -5.67
CA PRO A 90 2.47 6.15 -6.44
C PRO A 90 3.98 6.10 -6.11
N VAL A 91 4.65 7.25 -6.06
CA VAL A 91 6.08 7.34 -5.73
C VAL A 91 6.34 6.86 -4.30
N TYR A 92 5.48 7.22 -3.36
CA TYR A 92 5.58 6.75 -1.98
C TYR A 92 5.41 5.23 -1.86
N GLY A 93 4.46 4.65 -2.60
CA GLY A 93 4.29 3.20 -2.68
C GLY A 93 5.54 2.49 -3.21
N LEU A 94 6.11 2.99 -4.31
CA LEU A 94 7.37 2.47 -4.86
C LEU A 94 8.55 2.64 -3.89
N ALA A 95 8.59 3.74 -3.13
CA ALA A 95 9.61 3.96 -2.12
C ALA A 95 9.52 2.91 -0.99
N ILE A 96 8.30 2.52 -0.58
CA ILE A 96 8.11 1.42 0.38
C ILE A 96 8.67 0.11 -0.17
N LEU A 97 8.38 -0.23 -1.43
CA LEU A 97 8.95 -1.41 -2.07
C LEU A 97 10.48 -1.36 -2.09
N GLY A 98 11.04 -0.21 -2.47
CA GLY A 98 12.50 -0.01 -2.48
C GLY A 98 13.13 -0.15 -1.09
N VAL A 99 12.46 0.35 -0.03
CA VAL A 99 12.92 0.14 1.36
C VAL A 99 12.85 -1.35 1.73
N PHE A 100 11.81 -2.06 1.33
CA PHE A 100 11.73 -3.50 1.56
C PHE A 100 12.89 -4.23 0.88
N GLU A 101 13.12 -4.00 -0.41
CA GLU A 101 14.16 -4.67 -1.19
C GLU A 101 15.57 -4.31 -0.73
N ALA A 102 15.82 -3.04 -0.41
CA ALA A 102 17.17 -2.57 -0.06
C ALA A 102 17.51 -2.77 1.43
N ALA A 103 16.52 -2.77 2.33
CA ALA A 103 16.78 -2.78 3.77
C ALA A 103 16.22 -4.01 4.49
N ILE A 104 15.02 -4.47 4.17
CA ILE A 104 14.37 -5.53 4.94
C ILE A 104 14.78 -6.90 4.40
N ALA A 105 14.58 -7.12 3.09
CA ALA A 105 14.86 -8.40 2.45
C ALA A 105 16.30 -8.91 2.65
N PRO A 106 17.37 -8.09 2.50
CA PRO A 106 18.73 -8.56 2.69
C PRO A 106 19.02 -8.96 4.14
N ARG A 107 18.42 -8.25 5.11
CA ARG A 107 18.58 -8.56 6.55
C ARG A 107 17.87 -9.85 6.94
N LEU A 108 16.85 -10.24 6.18
CA LEU A 108 16.10 -11.47 6.34
C LEU A 108 16.64 -12.62 5.47
N GLY A 109 17.69 -12.39 4.68
CA GLY A 109 18.27 -13.40 3.80
C GLY A 109 17.38 -13.79 2.62
N LEU A 110 16.44 -12.93 2.23
CA LEU A 110 15.47 -13.23 1.16
C LEU A 110 16.14 -13.12 -0.22
N GLY A 111 15.87 -14.11 -1.10
CA GLY A 111 16.44 -14.26 -2.44
C GLY A 111 15.91 -13.28 -3.49
N THR A 112 15.72 -12.01 -3.13
CA THR A 112 15.04 -11.01 -3.97
C THR A 112 15.72 -10.71 -5.30
N THR A 113 17.02 -11.00 -5.41
CA THR A 113 17.83 -10.80 -6.62
C THR A 113 17.46 -11.76 -7.75
N GLU A 114 16.95 -12.95 -7.42
CA GLU A 114 16.60 -14.03 -8.37
C GLU A 114 15.23 -13.82 -9.04
N ARG A 115 14.43 -12.83 -8.55
CA ARG A 115 13.07 -12.57 -9.07
C ARG A 115 13.06 -12.19 -10.54
N THR A 116 12.10 -12.77 -11.27
CA THR A 116 11.89 -12.47 -12.70
C THR A 116 11.45 -11.02 -12.93
N ALA A 117 11.64 -10.51 -14.16
CA ALA A 117 11.19 -9.15 -14.51
C ALA A 117 9.66 -8.98 -14.35
N THR A 118 8.89 -10.03 -14.65
CA THR A 118 7.44 -10.07 -14.47
C THR A 118 7.05 -9.94 -13.01
N GLU A 119 7.71 -10.70 -12.13
CA GLU A 119 7.47 -10.66 -10.70
C GLU A 119 7.78 -9.28 -10.11
N ARG A 120 8.93 -8.69 -10.49
CA ARG A 120 9.29 -7.31 -10.09
C ARG A 120 8.25 -6.30 -10.55
N PHE A 121 7.74 -6.44 -11.77
CA PHE A 121 6.70 -5.56 -12.30
C PHE A 121 5.38 -5.72 -11.53
N ALA A 122 4.96 -6.96 -11.23
CA ALA A 122 3.76 -7.23 -10.45
C ALA A 122 3.87 -6.61 -9.04
N LEU A 123 5.01 -6.79 -8.36
CA LEU A 123 5.27 -6.18 -7.05
C LEU A 123 5.26 -4.65 -7.11
N ALA A 124 5.85 -4.06 -8.14
CA ALA A 124 5.84 -2.62 -8.35
C ALA A 124 4.41 -2.11 -8.62
N ALA A 125 3.62 -2.81 -9.43
CA ALA A 125 2.24 -2.47 -9.73
C ALA A 125 1.36 -2.48 -8.48
N ASP A 126 1.51 -3.50 -7.61
CA ASP A 126 0.80 -3.58 -6.33
C ASP A 126 1.13 -2.38 -5.43
N HIS A 127 2.40 -1.97 -5.39
CA HIS A 127 2.83 -0.82 -4.59
C HIS A 127 2.38 0.52 -5.18
N VAL A 128 2.31 0.63 -6.50
CA VAL A 128 1.67 1.78 -7.16
C VAL A 128 0.19 1.84 -6.79
N LEU A 129 -0.53 0.71 -6.82
CA LEU A 129 -1.93 0.64 -6.41
C LEU A 129 -2.11 1.08 -4.95
N TYR A 130 -1.29 0.58 -4.03
CA TYR A 130 -1.28 1.03 -2.64
C TYR A 130 -1.11 2.55 -2.54
N GLY A 131 -0.13 3.09 -3.26
CA GLY A 131 0.12 4.53 -3.35
C GLY A 131 -1.07 5.32 -3.89
N LEU A 132 -1.76 4.81 -4.91
CA LEU A 132 -2.98 5.42 -5.45
C LEU A 132 -4.08 5.49 -4.40
N VAL A 133 -4.31 4.40 -3.66
CA VAL A 133 -5.33 4.36 -2.60
C VAL A 133 -5.02 5.36 -1.49
N LEU A 134 -3.75 5.53 -1.11
CA LEU A 134 -3.33 6.54 -0.14
C LEU A 134 -3.62 7.97 -0.60
N GLY A 135 -3.30 8.30 -1.86
CA GLY A 135 -3.49 9.64 -2.43
C GLY A 135 -4.93 9.99 -2.82
N SER A 136 -5.82 8.99 -2.97
CA SER A 136 -7.15 9.13 -3.58
C SER A 136 -8.09 10.11 -2.90
N GLY A 137 -7.92 10.41 -1.61
CA GLY A 137 -8.83 11.33 -0.93
C GLY A 137 -8.18 12.63 -0.46
N GLU A 138 -7.14 13.07 -1.17
CA GLU A 138 -6.63 14.45 -1.11
C GLU A 138 -6.97 15.26 -2.38
N GLY A 139 -7.22 14.59 -3.51
CA GLY A 139 -7.54 15.24 -4.79
C GLY A 139 -8.98 15.75 -4.90
N SER A 140 -9.90 15.28 -4.06
CA SER A 140 -11.34 15.57 -4.20
C SER A 140 -11.79 16.92 -3.61
N ALA A 141 -10.88 17.68 -2.96
CA ALA A 141 -11.23 18.96 -2.34
C ALA A 141 -11.16 20.17 -3.28
N HIS A 142 -10.57 20.03 -4.48
CA HIS A 142 -10.42 21.14 -5.43
C HIS A 142 -11.56 21.24 -6.47
N GLU A 143 -12.47 20.26 -6.52
CA GLU A 143 -13.54 20.19 -7.54
C GLU A 143 -14.94 20.52 -6.99
N LEU A 144 -15.00 21.30 -5.90
CA LEU A 144 -16.25 21.84 -5.36
C LEU A 144 -16.16 23.36 -5.08
N THR A 145 -15.51 24.11 -5.96
CA THR A 145 -15.85 25.53 -6.12
C THR A 145 -17.02 25.64 -7.09
N VAL A 146 -18.23 25.63 -6.53
CA VAL A 146 -19.44 26.13 -7.20
C VAL A 146 -19.15 27.58 -7.64
N PRO A 147 -19.34 27.97 -8.91
CA PRO A 147 -19.26 29.37 -9.28
C PRO A 147 -20.40 30.12 -8.58
N ALA A 148 -20.06 30.89 -7.55
CA ALA A 148 -20.94 31.90 -6.99
C ALA A 148 -21.13 32.99 -8.05
N GLY A 149 -22.24 32.95 -8.78
CA GLY A 149 -22.48 33.92 -9.85
C GLY A 149 -23.84 33.73 -10.52
N GLY A 150 -24.92 34.06 -9.81
CA GLY A 150 -26.27 34.13 -10.37
C GLY A 150 -27.12 35.08 -9.54
N SER A 151 -26.99 36.39 -9.80
CA SER A 151 -27.86 37.42 -9.23
C SER A 151 -29.29 37.23 -9.72
N ILE A 152 -30.21 36.85 -8.84
CA ILE A 152 -31.64 36.96 -9.11
C ILE A 152 -32.05 38.40 -8.80
N SER A 153 -32.10 39.23 -9.84
CA SER A 153 -32.79 40.52 -9.80
C SER A 153 -34.29 40.24 -9.73
N ARG A 154 -34.92 40.53 -8.59
CA ARG A 154 -36.38 40.73 -8.55
C ARG A 154 -36.65 42.23 -8.70
N SER A 155 -37.18 42.60 -9.86
CA SER A 155 -37.84 43.88 -10.10
C SER A 155 -38.90 43.67 -11.19
N GLY A 156 -40.16 43.91 -10.85
CA GLY A 156 -41.31 43.83 -11.75
C GLY A 156 -42.44 43.01 -11.16
#